data_AF-A0A374IAP5-F1
#
_entry.id   AF-A0A374IAP5-F1
#
_cell.length_a   1.000
_cell.length_b   1.000
_cell.length_c   1.000
_cell.angle_alpha   90.00
_cell.angle_beta   90.00
_cell.angle_gamma   90.00
#
_symmetry.space_group_name_H-M   'P 1'
#
loop_
_entity.id
_entity.type
_entity.pdbx_description
1 polymer ?
#
loop_
_entity_poly.entity_id
_entity_poly.type
_entity_poly.pdbx_seq_one_letter_code
_entity_poly.pdbx_strand_id
1 'polypeptide(L)'
;MYKQRISYADYVEEVERLYKIERREIYFGFVIRDFIQSILTESEQLVAVWDNKGYKDDTKNPLHKRKNYADSHSLQDFIIVPEQYSYTNTTKPYVSIELKKPNLENYQGLELGKNKKQIEAEFEYCDFIILTDCVTWMFLKKDEPVKDEKVVCLIQEGKWLQMEQRDSNNERMGNIHMKEPEQWDDLVNTIRTFVAEAKKQRKE
;
A
#
# COMPACT_ATOMS: atom_id res chain seq x y z
N MET A 1 7.46 19.17 -6.37
CA MET A 1 8.69 18.41 -6.70
C MET A 1 8.31 16.93 -6.72
N TYR A 2 8.24 16.31 -7.90
CA TYR A 2 7.87 14.89 -7.98
C TYR A 2 8.91 14.05 -7.23
N LYS A 3 8.48 13.25 -6.25
CA LYS A 3 9.35 12.26 -5.60
C LYS A 3 9.79 11.26 -6.67
N GLN A 4 11.06 10.88 -6.65
CA GLN A 4 11.60 9.90 -7.59
C GLN A 4 10.81 8.60 -7.44
N ARG A 5 10.29 8.08 -8.56
CA ARG A 5 9.58 6.80 -8.61
C ARG A 5 10.55 5.70 -8.17
N ILE A 6 10.14 4.88 -7.21
CA ILE A 6 10.88 3.67 -6.84
C ILE A 6 10.78 2.67 -7.99
N SER A 7 11.91 2.10 -8.41
CA SER A 7 11.94 1.09 -9.44
C SER A 7 11.51 -0.27 -8.90
N TYR A 8 11.07 -1.18 -9.79
CA TYR A 8 10.76 -2.56 -9.44
C TYR A 8 11.96 -3.27 -8.79
N ALA A 9 13.17 -3.04 -9.33
CA ALA A 9 14.38 -3.65 -8.83
C ALA A 9 14.71 -3.19 -7.40
N ASP A 10 14.68 -1.87 -7.14
CA ASP A 10 14.94 -1.32 -5.82
C ASP A 10 13.90 -1.79 -4.79
N TYR A 11 12.63 -1.87 -5.22
CA TYR A 11 11.55 -2.38 -4.39
C TYR A 11 11.78 -3.83 -3.97
N VAL A 12 12.06 -4.71 -4.95
CA VAL A 12 12.29 -6.14 -4.70
C VAL A 12 13.53 -6.36 -3.84
N GLU A 13 14.63 -5.66 -4.14
CA GLU A 13 15.87 -5.75 -3.36
C GLU A 13 15.62 -5.42 -1.89
N GLU A 14 14.89 -4.34 -1.61
CA GLU A 14 14.62 -3.91 -0.25
C GLU A 14 13.68 -4.88 0.50
N VAL A 15 12.62 -5.38 -0.16
CA VAL A 15 11.72 -6.39 0.42
C VAL A 15 12.50 -7.66 0.76
N GLU A 16 13.36 -8.14 -0.14
CA GLU A 16 14.20 -9.31 0.12
C GLU A 16 15.22 -9.06 1.24
N ARG A 17 15.84 -7.87 1.25
CA ARG A 17 16.81 -7.49 2.28
C ARG A 17 16.16 -7.55 3.65
N LEU A 18 15.02 -6.88 3.83
CA LEU A 18 14.27 -6.90 5.09
C LEU A 18 13.79 -8.30 5.45
N TYR A 19 13.34 -9.09 4.47
CA TYR A 19 13.00 -10.49 4.72
C TYR A 19 14.21 -11.32 5.18
N LYS A 20 15.44 -10.98 4.77
CA LYS A 20 16.64 -11.69 5.22
C LYS A 20 17.10 -11.24 6.61
N ILE A 21 17.00 -9.95 6.94
CA ILE A 21 17.64 -9.41 8.15
C ILE A 21 16.68 -8.83 9.22
N GLU A 22 15.48 -8.41 8.84
CA GLU A 22 14.54 -7.65 9.68
C GLU A 22 13.07 -8.10 9.46
N ARG A 23 12.81 -9.41 9.65
CA ARG A 23 11.53 -10.09 9.32
C ARG A 23 10.27 -9.60 10.07
N ARG A 24 10.32 -8.58 10.93
CA ARG A 24 9.11 -8.10 11.62
C ARG A 24 8.26 -7.28 10.66
N GLU A 25 6.95 -7.48 10.70
CA GLU A 25 5.96 -6.82 9.82
C GLU A 25 6.14 -5.31 9.74
N ILE A 26 6.42 -4.66 10.87
CA ILE A 26 6.63 -3.20 10.96
C ILE A 26 7.72 -2.67 10.02
N TYR A 27 8.78 -3.46 9.74
CA TYR A 27 9.87 -2.99 8.89
C TYR A 27 9.48 -2.94 7.41
N PHE A 28 8.60 -3.84 6.96
CA PHE A 28 8.01 -3.76 5.63
C PHE A 28 7.17 -2.49 5.45
N GLY A 29 6.67 -1.93 6.55
CA GLY A 29 6.00 -0.63 6.56
C GLY A 29 6.85 0.50 5.99
N PHE A 30 8.18 0.48 6.19
CA PHE A 30 9.06 1.51 5.61
C PHE A 30 9.11 1.43 4.08
N VAL A 31 9.14 0.20 3.52
CA VAL A 31 9.11 -0.01 2.07
C VAL A 31 7.80 0.48 1.48
N ILE A 32 6.68 0.07 2.06
CA ILE A 32 5.35 0.49 1.61
C ILE A 32 5.20 2.00 1.73
N ARG A 33 5.71 2.59 2.82
CA ARG A 33 5.66 4.03 3.03
C ARG A 33 6.32 4.78 1.88
N ASP A 34 7.56 4.43 1.57
CA ASP A 34 8.33 5.14 0.56
C ASP A 34 7.77 4.87 -0.84
N PHE A 35 7.40 3.62 -1.12
CA PHE A 35 6.79 3.22 -2.40
C PHE A 35 5.49 3.96 -2.67
N ILE A 36 4.50 3.87 -1.77
CA ILE A 36 3.21 4.53 -1.96
C ILE A 36 3.39 6.04 -2.02
N GLN A 37 4.21 6.61 -1.14
CA GLN A 37 4.45 8.04 -1.13
C GLN A 37 5.13 8.55 -2.41
N SER A 38 5.87 7.70 -3.14
CA SER A 38 6.42 8.02 -4.47
C SER A 38 5.37 8.06 -5.59
N ILE A 39 4.19 7.46 -5.36
CA ILE A 39 3.08 7.40 -6.31
C ILE A 39 2.09 8.55 -6.11
N LEU A 40 1.90 8.99 -4.86
CA LEU A 40 0.96 10.05 -4.49
C LEU A 40 1.32 11.41 -5.11
N THR A 41 0.32 12.25 -5.32
CA THR A 41 0.48 13.64 -5.74
C THR A 41 0.67 14.55 -4.53
N GLU A 42 0.96 15.84 -4.77
CA GLU A 42 1.11 16.84 -3.70
C GLU A 42 -0.19 17.05 -2.91
N SER A 43 -1.36 16.66 -3.45
CA SER A 43 -2.65 16.79 -2.76
C SER A 43 -2.97 15.66 -1.77
N GLU A 44 -2.12 14.62 -1.69
CA GLU A 44 -2.23 13.53 -0.74
C GLU A 44 -0.95 13.33 0.07
N GLN A 45 -1.11 12.72 1.24
CA GLN A 45 0.01 12.21 2.03
C GLN A 45 -0.34 10.85 2.61
N LEU A 46 0.68 10.02 2.79
CA LEU A 46 0.57 8.77 3.50
C LEU A 46 0.96 8.96 4.97
N VAL A 47 0.08 8.54 5.88
CA VAL A 47 0.29 8.65 7.33
C VAL A 47 0.33 7.26 7.94
N ALA A 48 1.41 7.01 8.66
CA ALA A 48 1.58 5.89 9.57
C ALA A 48 0.64 6.04 10.77
N VAL A 49 -0.23 5.06 11.01
CA VAL A 49 -1.13 5.09 12.18
C VAL A 49 -1.09 3.83 13.04
N TRP A 50 -0.28 2.81 12.70
CA TRP A 50 -0.18 1.52 13.40
C TRP A 50 0.05 1.60 14.93
N ASP A 51 0.66 2.66 15.43
CA ASP A 51 0.97 2.84 16.86
C ASP A 51 -0.01 3.76 17.61
N ASN A 52 -1.08 4.22 16.95
CA ASN A 52 -2.04 5.15 17.56
C ASN A 52 -3.04 4.46 18.51
N LYS A 53 -2.83 3.19 18.89
CA LYS A 53 -3.75 2.38 19.73
C LYS A 53 -4.00 2.99 21.12
N GLY A 54 -3.02 3.72 21.65
CA GLY A 54 -3.10 4.33 22.98
C GLY A 54 -3.93 5.62 23.06
N TYR A 55 -4.25 6.23 21.92
CA TYR A 55 -4.96 7.52 21.90
C TYR A 55 -6.47 7.29 21.93
N LYS A 56 -7.08 7.74 23.03
CA LYS A 56 -8.54 7.77 23.19
C LYS A 56 -9.05 9.18 22.95
N ASP A 57 -10.20 9.26 22.29
CA ASP A 57 -10.94 10.51 22.12
C ASP A 57 -11.77 10.85 23.37
N ASP A 58 -11.32 10.42 24.55
CA ASP A 58 -12.07 10.39 25.82
C ASP A 58 -12.08 11.74 26.56
N THR A 59 -11.31 12.70 26.09
CA THR A 59 -11.34 14.08 26.59
C THR A 59 -12.34 14.93 25.80
N LYS A 60 -12.86 16.01 26.41
CA LYS A 60 -13.83 16.93 25.76
C LYS A 60 -13.27 17.59 24.49
N ASN A 61 -11.96 17.81 24.44
CA ASN A 61 -11.22 18.39 23.30
C ASN A 61 -9.95 17.58 23.05
N PRO A 62 -10.05 16.40 22.41
CA PRO A 62 -8.88 15.56 22.20
C PRO A 62 -7.92 16.23 21.22
N LEU A 63 -6.63 16.18 21.53
CA LEU A 63 -5.56 16.69 20.67
C LEU A 63 -5.56 16.00 19.31
N HIS A 64 -5.91 14.72 19.29
CA HIS A 64 -5.94 13.87 18.11
C HIS A 64 -7.28 13.13 18.09
N LYS A 65 -8.06 13.26 17.01
CA LYS A 65 -9.39 12.63 16.89
C LYS A 65 -9.27 11.33 16.11
N ARG A 66 -8.98 10.24 16.81
CA ARG A 66 -8.75 8.91 16.21
C ARG A 66 -10.02 8.34 15.55
N LYS A 67 -11.20 8.64 16.11
CA LYS A 67 -12.51 8.21 15.57
C LYS A 67 -12.78 8.58 14.11
N ASN A 68 -12.01 9.51 13.56
CA ASN A 68 -12.12 9.88 12.16
C ASN A 68 -11.60 8.77 11.23
N TYR A 69 -10.76 7.86 11.70
CA TYR A 69 -10.19 6.82 10.86
C TYR A 69 -10.13 5.43 11.53
N ALA A 70 -10.37 5.32 12.84
CA ALA A 70 -10.31 4.05 13.58
C ALA A 70 -11.09 4.09 14.91
N ASP A 71 -11.51 2.94 15.45
CA ASP A 71 -11.96 2.79 16.85
C ASP A 71 -10.98 2.04 17.72
N SER A 72 -11.27 1.86 19.02
CA SER A 72 -10.41 1.15 19.98
C SER A 72 -10.06 -0.30 19.61
N HIS A 73 -10.71 -0.91 18.61
CA HIS A 73 -10.58 -2.32 18.25
C HIS A 73 -9.98 -2.54 16.85
N SER A 74 -10.09 -1.58 15.94
CA SER A 74 -9.45 -1.60 14.61
C SER A 74 -8.40 -0.49 14.49
N LEU A 75 -7.23 -0.79 13.93
CA LEU A 75 -6.25 0.22 13.58
C LEU A 75 -5.51 -0.26 12.34
N GLN A 76 -5.60 0.55 11.31
CA GLN A 76 -4.90 0.30 10.05
C GLN A 76 -3.40 0.58 10.23
N ASP A 77 -2.57 0.03 9.36
CA ASP A 77 -1.17 0.37 9.38
C ASP A 77 -0.93 1.78 8.82
N PHE A 78 -1.54 2.09 7.67
CA PHE A 78 -1.46 3.39 7.04
C PHE A 78 -2.81 3.92 6.58
N ILE A 79 -2.85 5.23 6.39
CA ILE A 79 -3.95 5.92 5.73
C ILE A 79 -3.41 6.91 4.69
N ILE A 80 -4.09 6.98 3.54
CA ILE A 80 -3.91 8.03 2.54
C ILE A 80 -4.96 9.10 2.82
N VAL A 81 -4.50 10.32 3.03
CA VAL A 81 -5.31 11.45 3.51
C VAL A 81 -5.01 12.71 2.69
N PRO A 82 -5.89 13.73 2.75
CA PRO A 82 -5.59 15.02 2.16
C PRO A 82 -4.30 15.65 2.71
N GLU A 83 -3.65 16.50 1.93
CA GLU A 83 -2.48 17.29 2.35
C GLU A 83 -2.70 18.10 3.64
N GLN A 84 -3.92 18.61 3.87
CA GLN A 84 -4.25 19.37 5.08
C GLN A 84 -4.39 18.53 6.36
N TYR A 85 -4.30 17.19 6.25
CA TYR A 85 -4.27 16.34 7.42
C TYR A 85 -3.04 16.67 8.28
N SER A 86 -3.25 16.78 9.58
CA SER A 86 -2.17 16.86 10.55
C SER A 86 -2.50 16.04 11.78
N TYR A 87 -1.51 15.84 12.64
CA TYR A 87 -1.72 15.13 13.90
C TYR A 87 -2.87 15.72 14.73
N THR A 88 -3.07 17.04 14.70
CA THR A 88 -4.12 17.74 15.45
C THR A 88 -5.38 18.02 14.63
N ASN A 89 -5.30 17.87 13.31
CA ASN A 89 -6.40 18.03 12.38
C ASN A 89 -6.59 16.74 11.57
N THR A 90 -7.08 15.69 12.24
CA THR A 90 -7.35 14.42 11.58
C THR A 90 -8.58 14.52 10.70
N THR A 91 -8.61 13.74 9.62
CA THR A 91 -9.78 13.64 8.74
C THR A 91 -10.05 12.18 8.40
N LYS A 92 -11.23 11.89 7.85
CA LYS A 92 -11.48 10.55 7.28
C LYS A 92 -10.45 10.24 6.19
N PRO A 93 -9.93 9.02 6.10
CA PRO A 93 -9.01 8.62 5.05
C PRO A 93 -9.71 8.55 3.70
N TYR A 94 -8.96 8.77 2.62
CA TYR A 94 -9.40 8.37 1.28
C TYR A 94 -9.26 6.85 1.12
N VAL A 95 -8.10 6.32 1.52
CA VAL A 95 -7.77 4.90 1.42
C VAL A 95 -7.08 4.48 2.71
N SER A 96 -7.44 3.31 3.23
CA SER A 96 -6.73 2.61 4.30
C SER A 96 -5.79 1.56 3.70
N ILE A 97 -4.63 1.35 4.33
CA ILE A 97 -3.70 0.28 3.93
C ILE A 97 -3.44 -0.62 5.12
N GLU A 98 -3.70 -1.91 4.92
CA GLU A 98 -3.40 -2.97 5.86
C GLU A 98 -2.23 -3.80 5.32
N LEU A 99 -1.18 -3.91 6.13
CA LEU A 99 0.06 -4.57 5.78
C LEU A 99 0.18 -5.90 6.53
N LYS A 100 0.56 -6.94 5.80
CA LYS A 100 0.96 -8.22 6.36
C LYS A 100 2.41 -8.53 6.04
N LYS A 101 3.03 -9.37 6.86
CA LYS A 101 4.36 -9.89 6.58
C LYS A 101 4.30 -10.96 5.46
N PRO A 102 5.10 -10.85 4.38
CA PRO A 102 5.19 -11.91 3.37
C PRO A 102 5.94 -13.13 3.91
N ASN A 103 5.64 -14.31 3.36
CA ASN A 103 6.46 -15.52 3.52
C ASN A 103 7.18 -15.82 2.20
N LEU A 104 8.35 -15.23 1.98
CA LEU A 104 9.07 -15.39 0.71
C LEU A 104 9.68 -16.78 0.50
N GLU A 105 9.90 -17.56 1.58
CA GLU A 105 10.45 -18.93 1.47
C GLU A 105 9.41 -19.92 0.94
N ASN A 106 8.14 -19.71 1.29
CA ASN A 106 7.02 -20.54 0.84
C ASN A 106 5.82 -19.65 0.54
N TYR A 107 5.96 -18.85 -0.53
CA TYR A 107 4.94 -17.88 -0.91
C TYR A 107 3.71 -18.58 -1.49
N GLN A 108 2.57 -18.42 -0.83
CA GLN A 108 1.28 -19.03 -1.21
C GLN A 108 0.23 -17.97 -1.61
N GLY A 109 0.65 -16.70 -1.73
CA GLY A 109 -0.25 -15.57 -1.92
C GLY A 109 -0.83 -15.03 -0.61
N LEU A 110 -1.40 -13.83 -0.71
CA LEU A 110 -2.11 -13.18 0.38
C LEU A 110 -3.56 -13.68 0.42
N GLU A 111 -4.06 -14.06 1.60
CA GLU A 111 -5.43 -14.59 1.74
C GLU A 111 -6.33 -13.60 2.47
N LEU A 112 -7.45 -13.22 1.84
CA LEU A 112 -8.47 -12.37 2.47
C LEU A 112 -9.16 -13.06 3.64
N GLY A 113 -9.41 -14.38 3.55
CA GLY A 113 -10.19 -15.13 4.54
C GLY A 113 -9.63 -15.03 5.97
N LYS A 114 -8.31 -15.01 6.12
CA LYS A 114 -7.62 -14.85 7.41
C LYS A 114 -7.79 -13.45 8.01
N ASN A 115 -8.04 -12.45 7.16
CA ASN A 115 -8.10 -11.03 7.53
C ASN A 115 -9.52 -10.46 7.52
N LYS A 116 -10.52 -11.25 7.13
CA LYS A 116 -11.89 -10.80 6.86
C LYS A 116 -12.49 -9.94 7.97
N LYS A 117 -12.42 -10.39 9.23
CA LYS A 117 -12.99 -9.64 10.37
C LYS A 117 -12.33 -8.28 10.59
N GLN A 118 -11.01 -8.21 10.39
CA GLN A 118 -10.27 -6.96 10.53
C GLN A 118 -10.67 -6.00 9.41
N ILE A 119 -10.69 -6.48 8.16
CA ILE A 119 -11.09 -5.70 6.99
C ILE A 119 -12.54 -5.21 7.10
N GLU A 120 -13.46 -6.05 7.56
CA GLU A 120 -14.86 -5.65 7.83
C GLU A 120 -14.95 -4.51 8.84
N ALA A 121 -14.14 -4.54 9.91
CA ALA A 121 -14.10 -3.46 10.89
C ALA A 121 -13.48 -2.18 10.34
N GLU A 122 -12.51 -2.28 9.43
CA GLU A 122 -11.90 -1.13 8.78
C GLU A 122 -12.84 -0.43 7.79
N PHE A 123 -13.75 -1.17 7.15
CA PHE A 123 -14.79 -0.63 6.28
C PHE A 123 -15.81 0.26 7.00
N GLU A 124 -15.84 0.27 8.33
CA GLU A 124 -16.63 1.24 9.10
C GLU A 124 -16.02 2.66 9.04
N TYR A 125 -14.74 2.78 8.68
CA TYR A 125 -14.00 4.05 8.67
C TYR A 125 -13.52 4.48 7.28
N CYS A 126 -13.31 3.53 6.38
CA CYS A 126 -12.84 3.81 5.03
C CYS A 126 -13.46 2.85 4.01
N ASP A 127 -14.07 3.38 2.96
CA ASP A 127 -14.72 2.55 1.92
C ASP A 127 -13.70 1.90 0.96
N PHE A 128 -12.44 2.31 1.01
CA PHE A 128 -11.36 1.84 0.14
C PHE A 128 -10.20 1.32 0.96
N ILE A 129 -9.88 0.03 0.81
CA ILE A 129 -8.80 -0.62 1.55
C ILE A 129 -7.82 -1.26 0.56
N ILE A 130 -6.52 -1.03 0.76
CA ILE A 130 -5.45 -1.78 0.14
C ILE A 130 -4.94 -2.79 1.16
N LEU A 131 -5.08 -4.09 0.87
CA LEU A 131 -4.48 -5.15 1.66
C LEU A 131 -3.24 -5.66 0.92
N THR A 132 -2.07 -5.63 1.55
CA THR A 132 -0.82 -6.04 0.91
C THR A 132 0.12 -6.76 1.87
N ASP A 133 0.98 -7.61 1.31
CA ASP A 133 2.14 -8.19 2.00
C ASP A 133 3.47 -7.82 1.33
N CYS A 134 3.50 -6.70 0.60
CA CYS A 134 4.57 -6.29 -0.30
C CYS A 134 4.74 -7.16 -1.57
N VAL A 135 4.03 -8.28 -1.70
CA VAL A 135 4.12 -9.14 -2.88
C VAL A 135 2.81 -9.15 -3.64
N THR A 136 1.73 -9.45 -2.94
CA THR A 136 0.36 -9.37 -3.43
C THR A 136 -0.29 -8.09 -2.92
N TRP A 137 -1.03 -7.44 -3.80
CA TRP A 137 -1.76 -6.21 -3.55
C TRP A 137 -3.22 -6.43 -3.92
N MET A 138 -4.11 -6.28 -2.95
CA MET A 138 -5.55 -6.42 -3.13
C MET A 138 -6.23 -5.07 -2.93
N PHE A 139 -7.06 -4.67 -3.90
CA PHE A 139 -7.78 -3.40 -3.87
C PHE A 139 -9.26 -3.65 -3.55
N LEU A 140 -9.65 -3.33 -2.32
CA LEU A 140 -10.94 -3.71 -1.74
C LEU A 140 -11.85 -2.48 -1.61
N LYS A 141 -13.09 -2.59 -2.08
CA LYS A 141 -14.11 -1.56 -1.90
C LYS A 141 -15.24 -2.09 -1.05
N LYS A 142 -15.82 -1.22 -0.23
CA LYS A 142 -16.98 -1.56 0.58
C LYS A 142 -18.12 -2.05 -0.33
N ASP A 143 -18.80 -3.10 0.12
CA ASP A 143 -19.93 -3.73 -0.58
C ASP A 143 -19.63 -4.33 -1.97
N GLU A 144 -18.36 -4.38 -2.41
CA GLU A 144 -17.95 -5.03 -3.65
C GLU A 144 -17.22 -6.35 -3.41
N PRO A 145 -17.51 -7.41 -4.20
CA PRO A 145 -16.70 -8.62 -4.16
C PRO A 145 -15.28 -8.32 -4.66
N VAL A 146 -14.32 -9.06 -4.09
CA VAL A 146 -12.95 -9.09 -4.63
C VAL A 146 -12.97 -9.89 -5.93
N LYS A 147 -12.48 -9.26 -7.00
CA LYS A 147 -12.31 -9.87 -8.31
C LYS A 147 -10.81 -9.98 -8.61
N ASP A 148 -10.42 -10.95 -9.42
CA ASP A 148 -9.00 -11.18 -9.77
C ASP A 148 -8.34 -9.95 -10.40
N GLU A 149 -9.09 -9.16 -11.17
CA GLU A 149 -8.63 -7.89 -11.77
C GLU A 149 -8.21 -6.82 -10.74
N LYS A 150 -8.56 -7.01 -9.46
CA LYS A 150 -8.19 -6.14 -8.33
C LYS A 150 -7.05 -6.73 -7.50
N VAL A 151 -6.34 -7.72 -8.04
CA VAL A 151 -5.21 -8.37 -7.38
C VAL A 151 -3.99 -8.30 -8.29
N VAL A 152 -2.92 -7.71 -7.78
CA VAL A 152 -1.62 -7.70 -8.46
C VAL A 152 -0.61 -8.48 -7.63
N CYS A 153 0.00 -9.51 -8.20
CA CYS A 153 1.01 -10.34 -7.54
C CYS A 153 2.35 -10.22 -8.27
N LEU A 154 3.39 -9.85 -7.52
CA LEU A 154 4.76 -9.66 -8.03
C LEU A 154 5.60 -10.95 -8.01
N ILE A 155 5.03 -12.06 -7.56
CA ILE A 155 5.64 -13.40 -7.61
C ILE A 155 4.80 -14.30 -8.51
N GLN A 156 5.46 -15.02 -9.42
CA GLN A 156 4.88 -16.06 -10.26
C GLN A 156 5.74 -17.32 -10.15
N GLU A 157 5.11 -18.48 -9.96
CA GLU A 157 5.80 -19.77 -9.83
C GLU A 157 6.92 -19.77 -8.77
N GLY A 158 6.68 -19.07 -7.65
CA GLY A 158 7.62 -18.98 -6.52
C GLY A 158 8.82 -18.08 -6.76
N LYS A 159 8.83 -17.26 -7.82
CA LYS A 159 9.90 -16.31 -8.12
C LYS A 159 9.34 -14.92 -8.38
N TRP A 160 10.11 -13.89 -8.04
CA TRP A 160 9.84 -12.52 -8.48
C TRP A 160 9.74 -12.47 -10.01
N LEU A 161 8.81 -11.64 -10.50
CA LEU A 161 8.66 -11.37 -11.92
C LEU A 161 10.00 -10.93 -12.53
N GLN A 162 10.30 -11.45 -13.71
CA GLN A 162 11.56 -11.20 -14.39
C GLN A 162 11.52 -9.87 -15.14
N MET A 163 12.61 -9.12 -15.06
CA MET A 163 12.82 -7.94 -15.91
C MET A 163 13.27 -8.41 -17.31
N GLU A 164 12.74 -7.79 -18.36
CA GLU A 164 13.08 -8.14 -19.74
C GLU A 164 14.26 -7.29 -20.25
N GLN A 165 15.23 -7.92 -20.90
CA GLN A 165 16.24 -7.18 -21.65
C GLN A 165 15.62 -6.62 -22.92
N ARG A 166 15.69 -5.30 -23.10
CA ARG A 166 15.44 -4.70 -24.42
C ARG A 166 16.76 -4.52 -25.16
N ASP A 167 16.93 -5.28 -26.23
CA ASP A 167 17.94 -4.97 -27.24
C ASP A 167 17.51 -3.70 -27.97
N SER A 168 18.17 -2.58 -27.68
CA SER A 168 18.09 -1.40 -28.53
C SER A 168 18.79 -1.70 -29.86
N ASN A 169 18.03 -2.23 -30.82
CA ASN A 169 18.35 -2.31 -32.25
C ASN A 169 19.86 -2.38 -32.60
N ASN A 170 20.52 -3.53 -32.41
CA ASN A 170 21.81 -3.87 -33.03
C ASN A 170 22.94 -2.79 -33.01
N GLU A 171 22.87 -1.78 -32.15
CA GLU A 171 23.93 -0.80 -31.97
C GLU A 171 24.87 -1.30 -30.88
N ARG A 172 26.14 -1.45 -31.26
CA ARG A 172 27.26 -1.92 -30.45
C ARG A 172 27.20 -1.38 -29.02
N MET A 173 27.26 -2.30 -28.05
CA MET A 173 27.61 -2.13 -26.63
C MET A 173 27.49 -0.70 -26.09
N GLY A 174 26.43 -0.42 -25.34
CA GLY A 174 26.31 0.81 -24.59
C GLY A 174 25.55 0.65 -23.29
N ASN A 175 24.26 0.35 -23.34
CA ASN A 175 23.42 0.25 -22.16
C ASN A 175 22.33 -0.82 -22.37
N ILE A 176 22.42 -1.94 -21.65
CA ILE A 176 21.32 -2.91 -21.57
C ILE A 176 20.22 -2.24 -20.73
N HIS A 177 19.11 -1.87 -21.35
CA HIS A 177 17.96 -1.35 -20.63
C HIS A 177 17.07 -2.52 -20.21
N MET A 178 16.93 -2.71 -18.91
CA MET A 178 16.01 -3.70 -18.33
C MET A 178 14.62 -3.07 -18.22
N LYS A 179 13.64 -3.62 -18.92
CA LYS A 179 12.23 -3.24 -18.82
C LYS A 179 11.65 -3.86 -17.55
N GLU A 180 10.96 -3.05 -16.76
CA GLU A 180 10.21 -3.53 -15.59
C GLU A 180 9.05 -4.45 -16.02
N PRO A 181 8.62 -5.39 -15.16
CA PRO A 181 7.45 -6.23 -15.44
C PRO A 181 6.19 -5.39 -15.63
N GLU A 182 5.29 -5.80 -16.52
CA GLU A 182 4.05 -5.06 -16.80
C GLU A 182 3.16 -4.93 -15.56
N GLN A 183 3.14 -5.98 -14.72
CA GLN A 183 2.43 -6.00 -13.45
C GLN A 183 2.93 -4.92 -12.47
N TRP A 184 4.18 -4.47 -12.58
CA TRP A 184 4.69 -3.37 -11.76
C TRP A 184 4.10 -2.02 -12.20
N ASP A 185 4.03 -1.77 -13.50
CA ASP A 185 3.34 -0.59 -14.03
C ASP A 185 1.83 -0.64 -13.74
N ASP A 186 1.22 -1.82 -13.85
CA ASP A 186 -0.19 -2.05 -13.49
C ASP A 186 -0.44 -1.77 -12.01
N LEU A 187 0.43 -2.22 -11.11
CA LEU A 187 0.33 -1.93 -9.69
C LEU A 187 0.33 -0.41 -9.43
N VAL A 188 1.30 0.29 -10.01
CA VAL A 188 1.44 1.75 -9.86
C VAL A 188 0.21 2.48 -10.40
N ASN A 189 -0.28 2.08 -11.58
CA ASN A 189 -1.46 2.69 -12.19
C ASN A 189 -2.75 2.37 -11.42
N THR A 190 -2.87 1.15 -10.88
CA THR A 190 -4.00 0.73 -10.06
C THR A 190 -4.06 1.54 -8.78
N ILE A 191 -2.93 1.72 -8.07
CA ILE A 191 -2.86 2.57 -6.87
C ILE A 191 -3.32 4.00 -7.19
N ARG A 192 -2.81 4.61 -8.27
CA ARG A 192 -3.21 5.98 -8.69
C ARG A 192 -4.71 6.08 -8.95
N THR A 193 -5.24 5.14 -9.72
CA THR A 193 -6.66 5.11 -10.10
C THR A 193 -7.55 4.90 -8.88
N PHE A 194 -7.15 3.99 -8.00
CA PHE A 194 -7.87 3.66 -6.77
C PHE A 194 -7.95 4.86 -5.81
N VAL A 195 -6.84 5.58 -5.62
CA VAL A 195 -6.80 6.81 -4.82
C VAL A 195 -7.64 7.92 -5.47
N ALA A 196 -7.54 8.09 -6.79
CA ALA A 196 -8.32 9.10 -7.51
C ALA A 196 -9.83 8.85 -7.41
N GLU A 197 -10.26 7.59 -7.50
CA GLU A 197 -11.64 7.18 -7.32
C GLU A 197 -12.14 7.45 -5.89
N ALA A 198 -11.36 7.03 -4.88
CA ALA A 198 -11.68 7.28 -3.48
C ALA A 198 -11.85 8.77 -3.16
N LYS A 199 -11.02 9.62 -3.77
CA LYS A 199 -11.13 11.08 -3.65
C LYS A 199 -12.42 11.62 -4.27
N LYS A 200 -12.85 11.06 -5.40
CA LYS A 200 -14.07 11.50 -6.09
C LYS A 200 -15.30 11.17 -5.26
N GLN A 201 -15.40 9.95 -4.75
CA GLN A 201 -16.53 9.51 -3.93
C GLN A 201 -16.71 10.35 -2.66
N ARG A 202 -15.63 10.89 -2.09
CA ARG A 202 -15.71 11.76 -0.90
C ARG A 202 -16.20 13.19 -1.20
N LYS A 203 -16.08 13.66 -2.45
CA LYS A 203 -16.54 15.00 -2.85
C LYS A 203 -18.03 15.04 -3.17
N GLU A 204 -18.62 13.88 -3.40
CA GLU A 204 -20.07 13.65 -3.55
C GLU A 204 -20.71 13.46 -2.16
#